data_AF-A0A2A7BH15-F1
#
_entry.id   AF-A0A2A7BH15-F1
#
_cell.length_a   1.000
_cell.length_b   1.000
_cell.length_c   1.000
_cell.angle_alpha   90.00
_cell.angle_beta   90.00
_cell.angle_gamma   90.00
#
_symmetry.space_group_name_H-M   'P 1'
#
loop_
_entity.id
_entity.type
_entity.pdbx_description
1 polymer ?
#
loop_
_entity_poly.entity_id
_entity_poly.type
_entity_poly.pdbx_seq_one_letter_code
_entity_poly.pdbx_strand_id
1 'polypeptide(L)'
;MIINGIDFDFSTLNANDVDRMLAAQTRQQERARTEGSRYTPESDYPAWLRFQCRIFMDYLDEVLGEGASEKLGLDGSNFSTCLTVSKAFAEAMAAEKASVSALIHPTEERAQVSAAQAIPAPMNREQRRAAVKAHPAVVDFRAQEAAKAARRAQLKAELEALDNA
;
A
#
# COMPACT_ATOMS: atom_id res chain seq x y z
N MET A 1 -3.71 -16.04 3.13
CA MET A 1 -3.69 -15.11 1.97
C MET A 1 -4.46 -15.72 0.81
N ILE A 2 -5.30 -14.93 0.11
CA ILE A 2 -6.07 -15.41 -1.05
C ILE A 2 -5.41 -14.97 -2.37
N ILE A 3 -5.06 -15.92 -3.24
CA ILE A 3 -4.47 -15.68 -4.56
C ILE A 3 -5.29 -16.44 -5.60
N ASN A 4 -5.77 -15.76 -6.64
CA ASN A 4 -6.64 -16.34 -7.68
C ASN A 4 -7.85 -17.14 -7.12
N GLY A 5 -8.38 -16.71 -5.97
CA GLY A 5 -9.51 -17.37 -5.31
C GLY A 5 -9.15 -18.59 -4.46
N ILE A 6 -7.86 -18.91 -4.31
CA ILE A 6 -7.35 -20.01 -3.47
C ILE A 6 -6.78 -19.43 -2.19
N ASP A 7 -7.15 -20.00 -1.05
CA ASP A 7 -6.62 -19.62 0.26
C ASP A 7 -5.35 -20.41 0.59
N PHE A 8 -4.32 -19.69 1.01
CA PHE A 8 -3.01 -20.21 1.41
C PHE A 8 -2.71 -19.81 2.85
N ASP A 9 -2.11 -20.74 3.59
CA ASP A 9 -1.61 -20.51 4.95
C ASP A 9 -0.28 -19.72 4.92
N PHE A 10 -0.42 -18.46 4.54
CA PHE A 10 0.64 -17.47 4.47
C PHE A 10 0.05 -16.11 4.80
N SER A 11 0.79 -15.28 5.54
CA SER A 11 0.48 -13.87 5.71
C SER A 11 1.72 -12.99 5.73
N THR A 12 1.64 -11.84 5.04
CA THR A 12 2.65 -10.76 5.12
C THR A 12 2.80 -10.14 6.50
N LEU A 13 1.87 -10.46 7.40
CA LEU A 13 1.82 -9.95 8.77
C LEU A 13 2.45 -10.93 9.77
N ASN A 14 2.80 -12.13 9.32
CA ASN A 14 3.49 -13.14 10.11
C ASN A 14 4.98 -13.09 9.80
N ALA A 15 5.80 -12.79 10.81
CA ALA A 15 7.24 -12.67 10.65
C ALA A 15 7.89 -13.96 10.13
N ASN A 16 7.43 -15.13 10.59
CA ASN A 16 7.95 -16.42 10.13
C ASN A 16 7.68 -16.66 8.63
N ASP A 17 6.54 -16.18 8.14
CA ASP A 17 6.17 -16.29 6.73
C ASP A 17 7.01 -15.34 5.88
N VAL A 18 7.26 -14.12 6.36
CA VAL A 18 8.15 -13.16 5.70
C VAL A 18 9.59 -13.68 5.66
N ASP A 19 10.09 -14.28 6.75
CA ASP A 19 11.42 -14.90 6.79
C ASP A 19 11.52 -16.08 5.81
N ARG A 20 10.48 -16.93 5.75
CA ARG A 20 10.37 -18.01 4.76
C ARG A 20 10.43 -17.46 3.33
N MET A 21 9.74 -16.36 3.07
CA MET A 21 9.75 -15.67 1.78
C MET A 21 11.13 -15.13 1.39
N LEU A 22 11.81 -14.44 2.30
CA LEU A 22 13.15 -13.90 2.07
C LEU A 22 14.20 -15.01 1.85
N ALA A 23 14.11 -16.11 2.60
CA ALA A 23 14.95 -17.28 2.42
C ALA A 23 14.72 -17.91 1.03
N ALA A 24 13.47 -18.09 0.62
CA ALA A 24 13.12 -18.61 -0.69
C ALA A 24 13.63 -17.70 -1.82
N GLN A 25 13.44 -16.39 -1.69
CA GLN A 25 13.95 -15.40 -2.65
C GLN A 25 15.46 -15.46 -2.80
N THR A 26 16.20 -15.60 -1.69
CA THR A 26 17.65 -15.72 -1.69
C THR A 26 18.11 -16.96 -2.47
N ARG A 27 17.51 -18.13 -2.18
CA ARG A 27 17.81 -19.38 -2.90
C ARG A 27 17.51 -19.27 -4.40
N GLN A 28 16.39 -18.64 -4.76
CA GLN A 28 16.05 -18.44 -6.16
C GLN A 28 17.04 -17.51 -6.88
N GLN A 29 17.51 -16.46 -6.22
CA GLN A 29 18.51 -15.57 -6.80
C GLN A 29 19.84 -16.30 -7.02
N GLU A 30 20.25 -17.14 -6.07
CA GLU A 30 21.45 -17.97 -6.20
C GLU A 30 21.31 -18.99 -7.34
N ARG A 31 20.16 -19.66 -7.45
CA ARG A 31 19.85 -20.56 -8.58
C ARG A 31 19.85 -19.82 -9.91
N ALA A 32 19.18 -18.67 -9.99
CA ALA A 32 19.16 -17.83 -11.18
C ALA A 32 20.57 -17.38 -11.59
N ARG A 33 21.45 -17.06 -10.63
CA ARG A 33 22.83 -16.69 -10.90
C ARG A 33 23.67 -17.87 -11.39
N THR A 34 23.51 -19.03 -10.76
CA THR A 34 24.32 -20.23 -11.04
C THR A 34 23.90 -20.87 -12.35
N GLU A 35 22.61 -21.09 -12.52
CA GLU A 35 22.05 -21.83 -13.65
C GLU A 35 21.57 -20.93 -14.80
N GLY A 36 21.24 -19.66 -14.52
CA GLY A 36 20.84 -18.70 -15.56
C GLY A 36 21.93 -18.43 -16.58
N SER A 37 23.21 -18.58 -16.20
CA SER A 37 24.36 -18.47 -17.12
C SER A 37 24.38 -19.53 -18.23
N ARG A 38 23.64 -20.64 -18.06
CA ARG A 38 23.52 -21.71 -19.06
C ARG A 38 22.60 -21.33 -20.23
N TYR A 39 21.77 -20.29 -20.06
CA TYR A 39 20.79 -19.87 -21.04
C TYR A 39 21.20 -18.54 -21.65
N THR A 40 21.45 -18.55 -22.96
CA THR A 40 21.69 -17.31 -23.72
C THR A 40 20.37 -16.82 -24.33
N PRO A 41 20.07 -15.51 -24.28
CA PRO A 41 18.82 -14.95 -24.83
C PRO A 41 18.59 -15.25 -26.32
N GLU A 42 19.65 -15.53 -27.07
CA GLU A 42 19.65 -15.58 -28.54
C GLU A 42 19.45 -16.99 -29.11
N SER A 43 19.84 -18.05 -28.38
CA SER A 43 19.78 -19.43 -28.91
C SER A 43 18.92 -20.39 -28.11
N ASP A 44 18.55 -20.06 -26.86
CA ASP A 44 17.80 -21.00 -26.00
C ASP A 44 16.65 -20.34 -25.23
N TYR A 45 15.91 -19.47 -25.93
CA TYR A 45 14.80 -18.73 -25.35
C TYR A 45 13.69 -19.65 -24.76
N PRO A 46 13.26 -20.74 -25.43
CA PRO A 46 12.27 -21.64 -24.83
C PRO A 46 12.76 -22.38 -23.58
N ALA A 47 14.04 -22.79 -23.49
CA ALA A 47 14.53 -23.40 -22.26
C ALA A 47 14.76 -22.36 -21.16
N TRP A 48 15.19 -21.14 -21.53
CA TRP A 48 15.23 -20.00 -20.62
C TRP A 48 13.86 -19.71 -20.01
N LEU A 49 12.79 -19.67 -20.82
CA LEU A 49 11.43 -19.47 -20.33
C LEU A 49 11.01 -20.57 -19.34
N ARG A 50 11.23 -21.84 -19.70
CA ARG A 50 10.92 -22.96 -18.80
C ARG A 50 11.73 -22.88 -17.51
N PHE A 51 12.99 -22.45 -17.60
CA PHE A 51 13.81 -22.22 -16.42
C PHE A 51 13.25 -21.11 -15.52
N GLN A 52 12.84 -19.97 -16.10
CA GLN A 52 12.18 -18.91 -15.33
C GLN A 52 10.86 -19.39 -14.69
N CYS A 53 10.06 -20.19 -15.40
CA CYS A 53 8.87 -20.79 -14.82
C CYS A 53 9.21 -21.67 -13.63
N ARG A 54 10.22 -22.56 -13.74
CA ARG A 54 10.64 -23.43 -12.64
C ARG A 54 11.09 -22.66 -11.41
N ILE A 55 11.94 -21.64 -11.59
CA ILE A 55 12.39 -20.76 -10.49
C ILE A 55 11.20 -20.13 -9.75
N PHE A 56 10.20 -19.67 -10.50
CA PHE A 56 9.01 -19.07 -9.91
C PHE A 56 8.08 -20.10 -9.24
N MET A 57 7.92 -21.29 -9.83
CA MET A 57 7.13 -22.37 -9.23
C MET A 57 7.75 -22.84 -7.92
N ASP A 58 9.06 -23.13 -7.92
CA ASP A 58 9.81 -23.53 -6.72
C ASP A 58 9.70 -22.46 -5.62
N TYR A 59 9.72 -21.17 -5.99
CA TYR A 59 9.50 -20.07 -5.05
C TYR A 59 8.12 -20.15 -4.42
N LEU A 60 7.06 -20.30 -5.22
CA LEU A 60 5.70 -20.40 -4.70
C LEU A 60 5.53 -21.61 -3.79
N ASP A 61 6.12 -22.75 -4.13
CA ASP A 61 6.03 -23.96 -3.31
C ASP A 61 6.80 -23.82 -1.99
N GLU A 62 7.95 -23.14 -1.99
CA GLU A 62 8.68 -22.85 -0.75
C GLU A 62 7.95 -21.82 0.14
N VAL A 63 7.25 -20.84 -0.46
CA VAL A 63 6.60 -19.74 0.28
C VAL A 63 5.20 -20.11 0.75
N LEU A 64 4.38 -20.67 -0.13
CA LEU A 64 2.96 -20.96 0.10
C LEU A 64 2.70 -22.42 0.49
N GLY A 65 3.73 -23.26 0.46
CA GLY A 65 3.66 -24.68 0.77
C GLY A 65 3.69 -25.57 -0.47
N GLU A 66 4.08 -26.83 -0.28
CA GLU A 66 4.29 -27.79 -1.35
C GLU A 66 3.04 -27.94 -2.26
N GLY A 67 3.26 -27.87 -3.58
CA GLY A 67 2.21 -27.97 -4.59
C GLY A 67 1.33 -26.72 -4.73
N ALA A 68 1.71 -25.58 -4.12
CA ALA A 68 1.01 -24.31 -4.32
C ALA A 68 1.06 -23.84 -5.78
N SER A 69 2.19 -24.04 -6.46
CA SER A 69 2.38 -23.68 -7.86
C SER A 69 1.40 -24.43 -8.78
N GLU A 70 1.21 -25.73 -8.56
CA GLU A 70 0.26 -26.57 -9.28
C GLU A 70 -1.19 -26.17 -8.97
N LYS A 71 -1.52 -25.89 -7.71
CA LYS A 71 -2.85 -25.37 -7.31
C LYS A 71 -3.17 -24.05 -8.03
N LEU A 72 -2.16 -23.21 -8.27
CA LEU A 72 -2.28 -21.96 -9.02
C LEU A 72 -2.31 -22.15 -10.54
N GLY A 73 -2.28 -23.41 -11.03
CA GLY A 73 -2.38 -23.76 -12.43
C GLY A 73 -1.08 -23.59 -13.22
N LEU A 74 0.07 -23.59 -12.55
CA LEU A 74 1.38 -23.50 -13.21
C LEU A 74 1.89 -24.89 -13.58
N ASP A 75 2.33 -25.03 -14.83
CA ASP A 75 2.83 -26.29 -15.41
C ASP A 75 4.31 -26.21 -15.87
N GLY A 76 4.95 -25.06 -15.64
CA GLY A 76 6.34 -24.82 -16.04
C GLY A 76 6.53 -24.51 -17.52
N SER A 77 5.48 -24.54 -18.34
CA SER A 77 5.56 -24.42 -19.79
C SER A 77 5.17 -23.02 -20.30
N ASN A 78 4.25 -22.35 -19.62
CA ASN A 78 3.70 -21.07 -20.04
C ASN A 78 4.08 -19.92 -19.09
N PHE A 79 5.07 -19.12 -19.50
CA PHE A 79 5.54 -17.97 -18.72
C PHE A 79 4.48 -16.87 -18.58
N SER A 80 3.55 -16.74 -19.52
CA SER A 80 2.45 -15.77 -19.39
C SER A 80 1.52 -16.12 -18.22
N THR A 81 1.32 -17.41 -17.94
CA THR A 81 0.57 -17.86 -16.76
C THR A 81 1.33 -17.53 -15.49
N CYS A 82 2.66 -17.76 -15.47
CA CYS A 82 3.52 -17.36 -14.36
C CYS A 82 3.44 -15.85 -14.08
N LEU A 83 3.43 -15.00 -15.11
CA LEU A 83 3.29 -13.55 -14.95
C LEU A 83 1.92 -13.15 -14.39
N THR A 84 0.86 -13.86 -14.76
CA THR A 84 -0.49 -13.61 -14.23
C THR A 84 -0.56 -13.96 -12.74
N VAL A 85 -0.01 -15.12 -12.37
CA VAL A 85 0.05 -15.57 -10.97
C VAL A 85 0.96 -14.67 -10.14
N SER A 86 2.11 -14.22 -10.67
CA SER A 86 3.02 -13.32 -9.96
C SER A 86 2.39 -11.96 -9.68
N LYS A 87 1.59 -11.44 -10.63
CA LYS A 87 0.79 -10.24 -10.42
C LYS A 87 -0.25 -10.44 -9.31
N ALA A 88 -1.04 -11.52 -9.37
CA ALA A 88 -2.04 -11.81 -8.35
C ALA A 88 -1.42 -12.00 -6.96
N PHE A 89 -0.26 -12.65 -6.88
CA PHE A 89 0.54 -12.77 -5.66
C PHE A 89 0.94 -11.39 -5.12
N ALA A 90 1.52 -10.53 -5.96
CA ALA A 90 1.91 -9.18 -5.55
C ALA A 90 0.73 -8.31 -5.09
N GLU A 91 -0.43 -8.43 -5.76
CA GLU A 91 -1.67 -7.76 -5.37
C GLU A 91 -2.19 -8.24 -4.01
N ALA A 92 -2.17 -9.55 -3.76
CA ALA A 92 -2.56 -10.13 -2.47
C ALA A 92 -1.64 -9.66 -1.32
N MET A 93 -0.33 -9.63 -1.56
CA MET A 93 0.67 -9.09 -0.63
C MET A 93 0.42 -7.61 -0.31
N ALA A 94 0.15 -6.81 -1.34
CA ALA A 94 -0.14 -5.38 -1.20
C ALA A 94 -1.45 -5.15 -0.44
N ALA A 95 -2.48 -5.96 -0.69
CA ALA A 95 -3.78 -5.87 -0.02
C ALA A 95 -3.67 -6.17 1.48
N GLU A 96 -2.93 -7.22 1.87
CA GLU A 96 -2.70 -7.52 3.29
C GLU A 96 -1.95 -6.39 4.01
N LYS A 97 -0.88 -5.87 3.40
CA LYS A 97 -0.13 -4.74 3.95
C LYS A 97 -0.99 -3.47 4.06
N ALA A 98 -1.82 -3.19 3.06
CA ALA A 98 -2.72 -2.04 3.08
C ALA A 98 -3.79 -2.17 4.17
N SER A 99 -4.31 -3.37 4.41
CA SER A 99 -5.29 -3.65 5.45
C SER A 99 -4.75 -3.30 6.84
N VAL A 100 -3.49 -3.63 7.13
CA VAL A 100 -2.83 -3.24 8.39
C VAL A 100 -2.53 -1.75 8.44
N SER A 101 -2.07 -1.17 7.33
CA SER A 101 -1.83 0.27 7.27
C SER A 101 -3.10 1.06 7.60
N ALA A 102 -4.26 0.64 7.11
CA ALA A 102 -5.55 1.26 7.43
C ALA A 102 -5.99 1.06 8.90
N LEU A 103 -5.54 -0.02 9.56
CA LEU A 103 -5.82 -0.28 10.98
C LEU A 103 -4.91 0.52 11.92
N ILE A 104 -3.63 0.67 11.56
CA ILE A 104 -2.61 1.39 12.37
C ILE A 104 -2.70 2.90 12.13
N HIS A 105 -2.98 3.29 10.88
CA HIS A 105 -3.26 4.66 10.49
C HIS A 105 -4.72 4.73 10.03
N PRO A 106 -5.69 4.62 10.97
CA PRO A 106 -7.08 4.89 10.63
C PRO A 106 -7.11 6.32 10.13
N THR A 107 -7.24 6.46 8.81
CA THR A 107 -7.06 7.73 8.16
C THR A 107 -8.09 8.69 8.75
N GLU A 108 -7.62 9.80 9.32
CA GLU A 108 -8.44 10.95 9.76
C GLU A 108 -9.34 11.50 8.61
N GLU A 109 -9.18 10.96 7.40
CA GLU A 109 -9.99 11.20 6.22
C GLU A 109 -11.46 10.82 6.38
N ARG A 110 -11.86 9.92 7.29
CA ARG A 110 -13.30 9.71 7.58
C ARG A 110 -13.94 10.91 8.29
N ALA A 111 -13.16 11.75 8.97
CA ALA A 111 -13.67 13.01 9.52
C ALA A 111 -13.74 14.12 8.45
N GLN A 112 -12.97 14.02 7.37
CA GLN A 112 -12.97 15.02 6.30
C GLN A 112 -14.01 14.75 5.20
N VAL A 113 -14.39 13.50 4.92
CA VAL A 113 -15.49 13.25 3.94
C VAL A 113 -16.85 13.75 4.44
N SER A 114 -17.08 13.77 5.77
CA SER A 114 -18.27 14.38 6.36
C SER A 114 -18.24 15.92 6.35
N ALA A 115 -17.05 16.55 6.30
CA ALA A 115 -16.90 17.99 6.19
C ALA A 115 -16.89 18.48 4.72
N ALA A 116 -16.55 17.63 3.76
CA ALA A 116 -16.45 17.97 2.35
C ALA A 116 -17.79 17.94 1.58
N GLN A 117 -18.87 17.42 2.17
CA GLN A 117 -20.22 17.47 1.55
C GLN A 117 -20.89 18.86 1.65
N ALA A 118 -20.23 19.85 2.24
CA ALA A 118 -20.72 21.23 2.34
C ALA A 118 -19.95 22.22 1.44
N ILE A 119 -19.54 21.81 0.24
CA ILE A 119 -18.99 22.75 -0.76
C ILE A 119 -20.08 23.04 -1.79
N PRO A 120 -20.72 24.23 -1.77
CA PRO A 120 -21.64 24.64 -2.82
C PRO A 120 -20.89 24.79 -4.15
N ALA A 121 -21.51 24.35 -5.24
CA ALA A 121 -20.99 24.41 -6.60
C ALA A 121 -20.43 25.80 -6.99
N PRO A 122 -19.44 25.88 -7.90
CA PRO A 122 -18.80 27.15 -8.24
C PRO A 122 -19.79 28.11 -8.92
N MET A 123 -20.21 29.14 -8.18
CA MET A 123 -21.06 30.23 -8.68
C MET A 123 -20.29 31.19 -9.59
N ASN A 124 -20.94 31.63 -10.66
CA ASN A 124 -20.35 32.49 -11.68
C ASN A 124 -20.11 33.92 -11.17
N ARG A 125 -19.19 34.66 -11.80
CA ARG A 125 -18.66 35.95 -11.33
C ARG A 125 -19.73 37.01 -11.01
N GLU A 126 -20.87 36.96 -11.69
CA GLU A 126 -22.02 37.85 -11.49
C GLU A 126 -22.81 37.53 -10.21
N GLN A 127 -22.98 36.24 -9.89
CA GLN A 127 -23.61 35.82 -8.64
C GLN A 127 -22.75 36.21 -7.42
N ARG A 128 -21.41 36.22 -7.59
CA ARG A 128 -20.47 36.73 -6.57
C ARG A 128 -20.67 38.21 -6.25
N ARG A 129 -21.02 39.04 -7.24
CA ARG A 129 -21.27 40.48 -7.03
C ARG A 129 -22.62 40.74 -6.36
N ALA A 130 -23.64 39.92 -6.64
CA ALA A 130 -24.94 40.03 -5.99
C ALA A 130 -24.89 39.64 -4.51
N ALA A 131 -24.13 38.60 -4.14
CA ALA A 131 -24.01 38.13 -2.77
C ALA A 131 -23.25 39.11 -1.85
N VAL A 132 -22.18 39.75 -2.36
CA VAL A 132 -21.39 40.71 -1.57
C VAL A 132 -22.18 41.98 -1.23
N LYS A 133 -23.18 42.35 -2.04
CA LYS A 133 -24.06 43.49 -1.75
C LYS A 133 -25.07 43.20 -0.62
N ALA A 134 -25.32 41.93 -0.29
CA ALA A 134 -26.30 41.54 0.72
C ALA A 134 -25.73 41.44 2.15
N HIS A 135 -24.42 41.23 2.31
CA HIS A 135 -23.80 41.02 3.63
C HIS A 135 -22.48 41.79 3.79
N PRO A 136 -22.49 42.98 4.43
CA PRO A 136 -21.26 43.59 4.93
C PRO A 136 -20.84 42.88 6.21
N ALA A 137 -20.00 41.84 6.09
CA ALA A 137 -19.37 41.21 7.25
C ALA A 137 -18.16 42.06 7.69
N VAL A 138 -18.37 42.93 8.67
CA VAL A 138 -17.28 43.63 9.37
C VAL A 138 -16.68 42.63 10.35
N VAL A 139 -15.53 42.05 10.02
CA VAL A 139 -14.79 41.16 10.92
C VAL A 139 -13.86 42.01 11.77
N ASP A 140 -14.10 42.07 13.09
CA ASP A 140 -13.26 42.82 14.02
C ASP A 140 -11.98 42.04 14.33
N PHE A 141 -10.94 42.32 13.54
CA PHE A 141 -9.65 41.63 13.56
C PHE A 141 -8.99 41.66 14.96
N ARG A 142 -9.28 42.70 15.74
CA ARG A 142 -8.70 42.92 17.06
C ARG A 142 -9.19 41.92 18.10
N ALA A 143 -10.45 41.51 18.01
CA ALA A 143 -11.03 40.48 18.87
C ALA A 143 -10.45 39.09 18.56
N GLN A 144 -10.17 38.81 17.29
CA GLN A 144 -9.59 37.53 16.86
C GLN A 144 -8.12 37.40 17.30
N GLU A 145 -7.37 38.49 17.29
CA GLU A 145 -5.98 38.52 17.72
C GLU A 145 -5.85 38.33 19.24
N ALA A 146 -6.75 38.97 20.02
CA ALA A 146 -6.82 38.80 21.46
C ALA A 146 -7.14 37.34 21.87
N ALA A 147 -8.05 36.68 21.16
CA ALA A 147 -8.39 35.27 21.41
C ALA A 147 -7.22 34.32 21.13
N LYS A 148 -6.43 34.59 20.09
CA LYS A 148 -5.22 33.80 19.77
C LYS A 148 -4.11 34.02 20.81
N ALA A 149 -3.94 35.25 21.28
CA ALA A 149 -2.96 35.59 22.31
C ALA A 149 -3.28 34.87 23.64
N ALA A 150 -4.55 34.87 24.05
CA ALA A 150 -4.99 34.15 25.25
C ALA A 150 -4.70 32.64 25.16
N ARG A 151 -4.95 32.02 24.00
CA ARG A 151 -4.69 30.60 23.77
C ARG A 151 -3.20 30.25 23.81
N ARG A 152 -2.34 31.13 23.31
CA ARG A 152 -0.88 30.96 23.41
C ARG A 152 -0.37 31.06 24.84
N ALA A 153 -0.91 31.98 25.64
CA ALA A 153 -0.54 32.11 27.04
C ALA A 153 -0.89 30.85 27.84
N GLN A 154 -2.06 30.26 27.57
CA GLN A 154 -2.53 29.05 28.23
C GLN A 154 -1.64 27.84 27.90
N LEU A 155 -1.30 27.65 26.61
CA LEU A 155 -0.39 26.58 26.18
C LEU A 155 1.02 26.74 26.76
N LYS A 156 1.51 27.98 26.91
CA LYS A 156 2.83 28.22 27.49
C LYS A 156 2.88 27.87 28.99
N ALA A 157 1.82 28.21 29.74
CA ALA A 157 1.73 27.86 31.16
C ALA A 157 1.64 26.34 31.39
N GLU A 158 0.95 25.62 30.50
CA GLU A 158 0.89 24.15 30.54
C GLU A 158 2.24 23.50 30.26
N LEU A 159 3.02 24.05 29.32
CA LEU A 159 4.40 23.62 29.05
C LEU A 159 5.34 23.88 30.24
N GLU A 160 5.26 25.03 30.89
CA GLU A 160 6.09 25.35 32.07
C GLU A 160 5.71 24.51 33.32
N ALA A 161 4.47 24.04 33.40
CA ALA A 161 4.02 23.12 34.45
C ALA A 161 4.53 21.69 34.22
N LEU A 162 4.71 21.27 32.97
CA LEU A 162 5.27 19.96 32.61
C LEU A 162 6.79 19.90 32.80
N ASP A 163 7.50 21.02 32.67
CA ASP A 163 8.97 21.08 32.78
C ASP A 163 9.47 21.18 34.25
N ASN A 164 8.57 21.48 35.19
CA ASN A 164 8.84 21.57 36.63
C ASN A 164 8.32 20.36 37.45
N ALA A 165 7.89 19.28 36.78
CA ALA A 165 7.44 18.02 37.37
C ALA A 165 8.52 16.93 37.24
#